data_AF-A0A0A7S1L8-F1
#
_entry.id   AF-A0A0A7S1L8-F1
#
_cell.length_a   1.000
_cell.length_b   1.000
_cell.length_c   1.000
_cell.angle_alpha   90.00
_cell.angle_beta   90.00
_cell.angle_gamma   90.00
#
_symmetry.space_group_name_H-M   'P 1'
#
loop_
_entity.id
_entity.type
_entity.pdbx_description
1 polymer ?
#
loop_
_entity_poly.entity_id
_entity_poly.type
_entity_poly.pdbx_seq_one_letter_code
_entity_poly.pdbx_strand_id
1 'polypeptide(L)'
;MPDSLDKQFDNFNIKYDFKDSKRHYANPGLFAAMLGRIAVYNISVITTGSTFQWGSCFSSILHINGMSIDFLYRSYIAKNQYHLHTSEQYKENLC
;
A
#
# COMPACT_ATOMS: atom_id res chain seq x y z
N MET A 1 4.22 -8.50 -6.81
CA MET A 1 3.47 -8.79 -5.57
C MET A 1 2.10 -9.31 -5.97
N PRO A 2 1.38 -10.09 -5.13
CA PRO A 2 -0.01 -10.47 -5.43
C PRO A 2 -0.88 -9.22 -5.59
N ASP A 3 -1.87 -9.28 -6.49
CA ASP A 3 -2.75 -8.13 -6.78
C ASP A 3 -3.63 -7.74 -5.58
N SER A 4 -3.94 -8.68 -4.69
CA SER A 4 -4.55 -8.39 -3.41
C SER A 4 -4.13 -9.43 -2.38
N LEU A 5 -4.25 -9.05 -1.11
CA LEU A 5 -4.14 -9.96 0.02
C LEU A 5 -5.15 -9.54 1.07
N ASP A 6 -5.99 -10.48 1.47
CA ASP A 6 -6.88 -10.36 2.62
C ASP A 6 -6.67 -11.62 3.45
N LYS A 7 -5.77 -11.54 4.44
CA LYS A 7 -5.40 -12.67 5.29
C LYS A 7 -5.25 -12.25 6.73
N GLN A 8 -5.80 -13.08 7.60
CA GLN A 8 -5.57 -13.02 9.04
C GLN A 8 -4.47 -14.00 9.44
N PHE A 9 -3.51 -13.51 10.21
CA PHE A 9 -2.45 -14.29 10.84
C PHE A 9 -2.50 -14.02 12.34
N ASP A 10 -3.07 -14.96 13.11
CA ASP A 10 -3.33 -14.80 14.54
C ASP A 10 -4.10 -13.49 14.83
N ASN A 11 -3.42 -12.53 15.46
CA ASN A 11 -3.95 -11.23 15.84
C ASN A 11 -3.69 -10.14 14.79
N PHE A 12 -2.99 -10.46 13.70
CA PHE A 12 -2.67 -9.54 12.62
C PHE A 12 -3.63 -9.70 11.46
N ASN A 13 -4.22 -8.60 11.02
CA ASN A 13 -4.97 -8.56 9.77
C ASN A 13 -4.13 -7.87 8.70
N ILE A 14 -3.91 -8.55 7.59
CA ILE A 14 -3.22 -7.99 6.43
C ILE A 14 -4.21 -7.87 5.30
N LYS A 15 -4.60 -6.62 5.04
CA LYS A 15 -5.51 -6.28 3.96
C LYS A 15 -4.94 -5.19 3.06
N TYR A 16 -4.62 -5.58 1.82
CA TYR A 16 -4.28 -4.62 0.77
C TYR A 16 -4.88 -5.03 -0.57
N ASP A 17 -5.20 -4.04 -1.39
CA ASP A 17 -5.60 -4.22 -2.78
C ASP A 17 -4.71 -3.36 -3.68
N PHE A 18 -4.33 -3.90 -4.83
CA PHE A 18 -3.61 -3.18 -5.87
C PHE A 18 -4.60 -2.62 -6.90
N LYS A 19 -4.43 -1.35 -7.29
CA LYS A 19 -5.32 -0.70 -8.25
C LYS A 19 -4.55 0.04 -9.35
N ASP A 20 -4.97 -0.14 -10.59
CA ASP A 20 -4.68 0.73 -11.73
C ASP A 20 -3.21 0.94 -12.13
N SER A 21 -2.37 -0.10 -12.11
CA SER A 21 -1.03 0.07 -12.66
C SER A 21 -0.33 -1.23 -13.10
N LYS A 22 0.43 -1.15 -14.19
CA LYS A 22 1.34 -2.22 -14.62
C LYS A 22 2.62 -2.28 -13.75
N ARG A 23 2.76 -1.37 -12.77
CA ARG A 23 3.90 -1.25 -11.86
C ARG A 23 3.65 -2.00 -10.55
N HIS A 24 3.46 -3.30 -10.64
CA HIS A 24 3.13 -4.22 -9.54
C HIS A 24 4.32 -5.00 -8.94
N TYR A 25 5.55 -4.58 -9.27
CA TYR A 25 6.77 -5.16 -8.71
C TYR A 25 7.39 -4.17 -7.73
N ALA A 26 7.94 -4.68 -6.63
CA ALA A 26 8.71 -3.90 -5.66
C ALA A 26 9.84 -4.77 -5.12
N ASN A 27 10.82 -4.14 -4.49
CA ASN A 27 11.84 -4.86 -3.75
C ASN A 27 11.18 -5.74 -2.65
N PRO A 28 11.55 -7.02 -2.51
CA PRO A 28 10.98 -7.91 -1.49
C PRO A 28 11.06 -7.37 -0.06
N GLY A 29 12.15 -6.69 0.29
CA GLY A 29 12.32 -6.08 1.61
C GLY A 29 11.36 -4.92 1.86
N LEU A 30 11.10 -4.08 0.84
CA LEU A 30 10.11 -3.00 0.93
C LEU A 30 8.69 -3.54 1.00
N PHE A 31 8.38 -4.60 0.24
CA PHE A 31 7.09 -5.26 0.35
C PHE A 31 6.88 -5.84 1.75
N ALA A 32 7.88 -6.52 2.31
CA ALA A 32 7.81 -7.04 3.67
C ALA A 32 7.61 -5.92 4.71
N ALA A 33 8.30 -4.78 4.56
CA ALA A 33 8.11 -3.62 5.43
C ALA A 33 6.69 -3.04 5.35
N MET A 34 6.09 -2.98 4.15
CA MET A 34 4.70 -2.58 3.97
C MET A 34 3.73 -3.54 4.68
N LEU A 35 3.91 -4.85 4.51
CA LEU A 35 3.09 -5.86 5.19
C LEU A 35 3.24 -5.77 6.72
N GLY A 36 4.45 -5.56 7.22
CA GLY A 36 4.71 -5.36 8.65
C GLY A 36 3.99 -4.13 9.20
N ARG A 37 4.00 -3.01 8.46
CA ARG A 37 3.25 -1.80 8.83
C ARG A 37 1.74 -2.06 8.87
N ILE A 38 1.20 -2.73 7.86
CA ILE A 38 -0.22 -3.10 7.80
C ILE A 38 -0.60 -3.92 9.04
N ALA A 39 0.19 -4.93 9.36
CA ALA A 39 -0.03 -5.81 10.51
C ALA A 39 0.04 -5.04 11.84
N VAL A 40 1.09 -4.24 12.07
CA VAL A 40 1.30 -3.51 13.33
C VAL A 40 0.19 -2.52 13.64
N TYR A 41 -0.31 -1.81 12.62
CA TYR A 41 -1.33 -0.77 12.81
C TYR A 41 -2.76 -1.26 12.52
N ASN A 42 -2.93 -2.53 12.14
CA ASN A 42 -4.22 -3.12 11.76
C ASN A 42 -4.99 -2.27 10.73
N ILE A 43 -4.26 -1.74 9.74
CA ILE A 43 -4.80 -0.83 8.72
C ILE A 43 -5.04 -1.58 7.42
N SER A 44 -5.97 -1.07 6.61
CA SER A 44 -6.11 -1.52 5.23
C SER A 44 -5.58 -0.46 4.28
N VAL A 45 -4.89 -0.86 3.22
CA VAL A 45 -4.31 0.08 2.25
C VAL A 45 -4.64 -0.28 0.81
N ILE A 46 -4.55 0.69 -0.08
CA ILE A 46 -4.63 0.49 -1.54
C ILE A 46 -3.29 0.86 -2.14
N THR A 47 -2.62 -0.08 -2.80
CA THR A 47 -1.36 0.18 -3.49
C THR A 47 -1.64 0.67 -4.91
N THR A 48 -1.06 1.81 -5.28
CA THR A 48 -1.24 2.43 -6.61
C THR A 48 -0.06 2.17 -7.54
N GLY A 49 1.07 1.69 -7.02
CA GLY A 49 2.17 1.20 -7.84
C GLY A 49 3.54 1.29 -7.18
N SER A 50 4.50 0.63 -7.81
CA SER A 50 5.93 0.70 -7.51
C SER A 50 6.67 0.70 -8.85
N THR A 51 7.27 -0.41 -9.27
CA THR A 51 8.05 -0.53 -10.51
C THR A 51 7.47 -1.56 -11.49
N PHE A 52 7.83 -1.44 -12.77
CA PHE A 52 7.56 -2.48 -13.78
C PHE A 52 8.43 -3.71 -13.57
N GLN A 53 8.11 -4.83 -14.23
CA GLN A 53 8.84 -6.10 -14.08
C GLN A 53 10.35 -5.97 -14.32
N TRP A 54 10.72 -5.13 -15.28
CA TRP A 54 12.11 -4.86 -15.67
C TRP A 54 12.74 -3.71 -14.86
N GLY A 55 12.17 -3.32 -13.73
CA GLY A 55 12.70 -2.28 -12.84
C GLY A 55 12.54 -0.84 -13.35
N SER A 56 11.89 -0.65 -14.49
CA SER A 56 11.59 0.69 -15.00
C SER A 56 10.56 1.39 -14.13
N CYS A 57 10.75 2.69 -13.95
CA CYS A 57 9.94 3.54 -13.11
C CYS A 57 9.13 4.57 -13.91
N PHE A 58 9.22 4.55 -15.25
CA PHE A 58 8.59 5.56 -16.11
C PHE A 58 7.08 5.73 -15.82
N SER A 59 6.53 6.94 -15.63
CA SER A 59 7.15 8.28 -15.74
C SER A 59 7.69 8.85 -14.42
N SER A 60 7.71 8.08 -13.33
CA SER A 60 8.08 8.55 -11.99
C SER A 60 9.50 8.10 -11.61
N ILE A 61 10.44 9.04 -11.53
CA ILE A 61 11.83 8.77 -11.09
C ILE A 61 11.93 8.23 -9.65
N LEU A 62 10.86 8.29 -8.86
CA LEU A 62 10.86 7.91 -7.45
C LEU A 62 10.81 6.40 -7.24
N HIS A 63 10.42 5.62 -8.26
CA HIS A 63 10.20 4.16 -8.15
C HIS A 63 11.28 3.31 -8.83
N ILE A 64 12.48 3.87 -9.06
CA ILE A 64 13.59 3.16 -9.70
C ILE A 64 13.83 1.82 -9.00
N ASN A 65 13.84 0.72 -9.75
CA ASN A 65 14.10 -0.64 -9.25
C ASN A 65 13.21 -1.08 -8.07
N GLY A 66 12.02 -0.49 -7.93
CA GLY A 66 11.08 -0.85 -6.87
C GLY A 66 11.53 -0.41 -5.47
N MET A 67 12.32 0.67 -5.39
CA MET A 67 12.81 1.26 -4.13
C MET A 67 11.75 2.06 -3.36
N SER A 68 10.52 2.14 -3.86
CA SER A 68 9.41 2.78 -3.17
C SER A 68 8.08 2.16 -3.60
N ILE A 69 7.09 2.22 -2.72
CA ILE A 69 5.74 1.71 -2.96
C ILE A 69 4.78 2.85 -2.63
N ASP A 70 3.96 3.24 -3.60
CA ASP A 70 2.88 4.19 -3.37
C ASP A 70 1.67 3.43 -2.82
N PHE A 71 1.18 3.84 -1.65
CA PHE A 71 -0.05 3.32 -1.09
C PHE A 71 -0.87 4.41 -0.43
N LEU A 72 -2.17 4.18 -0.41
CA LEU A 72 -3.19 5.05 0.15
C LEU A 72 -3.84 4.35 1.35
N TYR A 73 -4.06 5.08 2.43
CA TYR A 73 -4.76 4.57 3.60
C TYR A 73 -6.26 4.43 3.30
N ARG A 74 -6.87 3.33 3.72
CA ARG A 74 -8.33 3.23 3.80
C ARG A 74 -8.77 3.80 5.15
N SER A 75 -9.31 5.01 5.17
CA SER A 75 -10.06 5.51 6.33
C SER A 75 -11.53 5.08 6.21
N TYR A 76 -12.09 4.55 7.30
CA TYR A 76 -13.51 4.20 7.38
C TYR A 76 -14.25 5.39 8.01
N ILE A 77 -14.65 6.37 7.20
CA ILE A 77 -15.61 7.38 7.64
C ILE A 77 -17.01 6.84 7.30
N ALA A 78 -17.93 6.94 8.28
CA ALA A 78 -19.22 6.27 8.43
C ALA A 78 -20.27 6.39 7.27
N LYS A 79 -19.86 6.56 6.01
CA LYS A 79 -20.74 6.78 4.84
C LYS A 79 -20.25 6.13 3.54
N ASN A 80 -19.52 5.02 3.57
CA ASN A 80 -19.11 4.28 2.35
C ASN A 80 -18.38 5.14 1.27
N GLN A 81 -17.73 6.23 1.68
CA GLN A 81 -16.98 7.10 0.76
C GLN A 81 -15.48 6.94 1.01
N TYR A 82 -14.78 6.46 -0.02
CA TYR A 82 -13.33 6.30 -0.03
C TYR A 82 -12.70 7.67 -0.32
N HIS A 83 -11.98 8.23 0.65
CA HIS A 83 -11.20 9.44 0.43
C HIS A 83 -9.72 9.11 0.32
N LEU A 84 -9.04 9.73 -0.66
CA LEU A 84 -7.58 9.74 -0.73
C LEU A 84 -7.07 10.53 0.48
N HIS A 85 -6.32 9.85 1.35
CA HIS A 85 -5.65 10.52 2.45
C HIS A 85 -4.13 10.43 2.30
N THR A 86 -3.47 11.56 2.45
CA THR A 86 -2.02 11.60 2.66
C THR A 86 -1.69 11.04 4.04
N SER A 87 -0.44 10.64 4.27
CA SER A 87 0.03 10.14 5.56
C SER A 87 -0.17 11.12 6.73
N GLU A 88 -0.29 12.42 6.44
CA GLU A 88 -0.55 13.47 7.44
C GLU A 88 -2.02 13.46 7.87
N GLN A 89 -2.95 13.34 6.92
CA GLN A 89 -4.39 13.30 7.21
C GLN A 89 -4.81 12.05 7.98
N TYR A 90 -4.07 10.95 7.89
CA TYR A 90 -4.34 9.75 8.69
C TYR A 90 -3.97 9.95 10.17
N LYS A 91 -2.91 10.72 10.48
CA LYS A 91 -2.52 11.00 11.87
C LYS A 91 -3.58 11.79 12.62
N GLU A 92 -4.27 12.69 11.95
CA GLU A 92 -5.33 13.51 12.56
C GLU A 92 -6.61 12.72 12.84
N ASN A 93 -6.88 11.65 12.08
CA ASN A 93 -8.06 10.79 12.28
C ASN A 93 -7.87 9.70 13.36
N LEU A 94 -6.66 9.58 13.92
CA LEU A 94 -6.33 8.64 15.00
C LEU A 94 -6.44 9.27 16.40
N CYS A 95 -6.67 10.59 16.48
CA CYS A 95 -6.82 11.36 17.73
C CYS A 95 -8.29 11.50 18.13
#